data_AF-A0A8H3QGB9-F1
#
_entry.id   AF-A0A8H3QGB9-F1
#
_cell.length_a   1.000
_cell.length_b   1.000
_cell.length_c   1.000
_cell.angle_alpha   90.00
_cell.angle_beta   90.00
_cell.angle_gamma   90.00
#
_symmetry.space_group_name_H-M   'P 1'
#
loop_
_entity.id
_entity.type
_entity.pdbx_description
1 polymer ?
#
loop_
_entity_poly.entity_id
_entity_poly.type
_entity_poly.pdbx_seq_one_letter_code
_entity_poly.pdbx_strand_id
1 'polypeptide(L)'
;MLKNKFLEVFDIIRIDHLNNATFIPTTTRSRDLVFKCFISKLTDPWTNIAFEEWLFKDTNPQEIILFLWRNNSCAVIGRNQNPWKECNIRLLQDHNIPLIRRKSGGGTVFHDIGNTNYTLIMPRIDFTRKHTAELVVRALTTKLDIPAYVTERHDIAVNGLKVSGSAFKLVMRRAYHHGTMLIDTDLDRIKRFLNVERQNLITKGVESFPSPVTNLRSYSSTVSHESFCEAVKDYFTEYYRDYMNHGSNKSAIVVDDEFISKIPKVAEYREEFKTWEWVYGQTPDFTHKFEKEFEWSHLKALFESKNGIITAVTLTPSNIKYHNLINALEDAFEGRKYGDEKDIDNALNDQSSVFEIFIFYLFGVNFTDNLILKDGLRKGAAKLRPLDYAERHGYIRGIVKEIIHDPGRGAPLAKVQFRDPYRYKLRFQTFIATEGLHTGQFIYCGRKATLTVGNVLPVGSMPEGTIICNVEEKIGDRGALARASGNYATIIGHNHDEGKTRIKLPSGAKKVINSSARATIGIVAGGGRIDKPLLKAGRAYHKYRVKRNCWPKTRGVAMNPVDHPHGGGNHQHIGHASTVSRESAPGQKVGLIAARRSGLLRGTNKVKTA
;
A
#
# COMPACT_ATOMS: atom_id res chain seq x y z
N MET A 1 -53.61 24.54 39.18
CA MET A 1 -53.56 23.39 38.24
C MET A 1 -52.33 23.54 37.36
N LEU A 2 -51.52 22.48 37.27
CA LEU A 2 -50.44 22.26 36.30
C LEU A 2 -49.19 23.15 36.40
N LYS A 3 -48.34 22.85 37.39
CA LYS A 3 -46.87 22.91 37.33
C LYS A 3 -46.34 22.03 38.48
N ASN A 4 -46.09 20.75 38.21
CA ASN A 4 -45.31 19.77 39.01
C ASN A 4 -45.66 18.34 38.57
N LYS A 5 -45.17 17.94 37.39
CA LYS A 5 -45.16 16.54 36.93
C LYS A 5 -44.17 16.46 35.76
N PHE A 6 -42.87 16.39 36.04
CA PHE A 6 -41.83 15.88 35.10
C PHE A 6 -40.42 15.78 35.72
N LEU A 7 -40.31 15.55 37.04
CA LEU A 7 -39.01 15.42 37.73
C LEU A 7 -38.93 14.26 38.76
N GLU A 8 -39.78 13.24 38.63
CA GLU A 8 -39.72 12.03 39.49
C GLU A 8 -39.74 10.75 38.63
N VAL A 9 -38.62 10.42 37.97
CA VAL A 9 -38.27 9.03 37.54
C VAL A 9 -36.74 8.80 37.54
N PHE A 10 -35.96 9.62 38.25
CA PHE A 10 -34.52 9.39 38.44
C PHE A 10 -34.17 9.32 39.93
N ASP A 11 -34.93 8.53 40.68
CA ASP A 11 -34.50 8.07 41.99
C ASP A 11 -33.56 6.88 41.82
N ILE A 12 -32.26 7.17 41.99
CA ILE A 12 -31.46 6.59 43.09
C ILE A 12 -31.88 5.15 43.43
N ILE A 13 -31.63 4.21 42.52
CA ILE A 13 -31.45 2.82 42.92
C ILE A 13 -30.01 2.71 43.43
N ARG A 14 -29.91 2.98 44.74
CA ARG A 14 -28.90 2.49 45.68
C ARG A 14 -27.76 1.68 45.07
N ILE A 15 -26.64 2.37 44.93
CA ILE A 15 -25.30 1.88 45.23
C ILE A 15 -25.34 1.32 46.66
N ASP A 16 -25.77 0.06 46.84
CA ASP A 16 -25.63 -0.68 48.12
C ASP A 16 -25.69 -2.22 47.97
N HIS A 17 -25.90 -2.77 46.77
CA HIS A 17 -25.99 -4.24 46.59
C HIS A 17 -24.76 -4.92 45.95
N LEU A 18 -23.64 -4.23 45.77
CA LEU A 18 -22.42 -4.84 45.19
C LEU A 18 -21.24 -4.99 46.17
N ASN A 19 -21.43 -4.65 47.45
CA ASN A 19 -20.36 -4.70 48.45
C ASN A 19 -20.26 -6.00 49.28
N ASN A 20 -21.03 -7.06 49.01
CA ASN A 20 -20.92 -8.32 49.78
C ASN A 20 -21.34 -9.59 49.02
N ALA A 21 -21.04 -9.70 47.72
CA ALA A 21 -21.17 -10.97 47.02
C ALA A 21 -19.78 -11.55 46.74
N THR A 22 -19.14 -12.10 47.77
CA THR A 22 -18.07 -13.09 47.61
C THR A 22 -18.66 -14.28 46.85
N PHE A 23 -18.45 -14.32 45.53
CA PHE A 23 -18.86 -15.44 44.70
C PHE A 23 -17.86 -16.58 44.89
N ILE A 24 -18.04 -17.34 45.97
CA ILE A 24 -17.23 -18.52 46.29
C ILE A 24 -17.73 -19.68 45.42
N PRO A 25 -16.91 -20.27 44.54
CA PRO A 25 -17.25 -21.53 43.88
C PRO A 25 -17.40 -22.61 44.95
N THR A 26 -18.54 -23.28 44.99
CA THR A 26 -18.94 -24.31 45.96
C THR A 26 -18.21 -25.64 45.73
N THR A 27 -16.88 -25.65 45.75
CA THR A 27 -16.08 -26.88 45.93
C THR A 27 -14.83 -26.61 46.75
N THR A 28 -14.98 -26.76 48.07
CA THR A 28 -13.90 -26.86 49.06
C THR A 28 -13.03 -28.07 48.73
N ARG A 29 -11.87 -27.84 48.11
CA ARG A 29 -10.68 -28.68 48.27
C ARG A 29 -9.49 -27.75 48.44
N SER A 30 -8.81 -27.83 49.58
CA SER A 30 -7.53 -27.17 49.82
C SER A 30 -6.57 -27.56 48.70
N ARG A 31 -6.35 -26.66 47.75
CA ARG A 31 -5.34 -26.77 46.71
C ARG A 31 -4.41 -25.59 46.90
N ASP A 32 -3.10 -25.84 46.92
CA ASP A 32 -2.09 -24.80 46.86
C ASP A 32 -2.06 -24.23 45.42
N LEU A 33 -3.02 -23.39 45.08
CA LEU A 33 -3.01 -22.66 43.80
C LEU A 33 -1.91 -21.60 43.84
N VAL A 34 -0.96 -21.74 42.93
CA VAL A 34 0.11 -20.75 42.75
C VAL A 34 -0.31 -19.79 41.65
N PHE A 35 -0.31 -18.49 41.93
CA PHE A 35 -0.54 -17.46 40.93
C PHE A 35 0.76 -16.74 40.54
N LYS A 36 0.86 -16.31 39.27
CA LYS A 36 2.00 -15.57 38.72
C LYS A 36 1.52 -14.42 37.84
N CYS A 37 2.26 -13.33 37.84
CA CYS A 37 2.05 -12.21 36.92
C CYS A 37 3.29 -12.00 36.04
N PHE A 38 3.07 -11.87 34.73
CA PHE A 38 4.10 -11.55 33.74
C PHE A 38 3.73 -10.22 33.05
N ILE A 39 4.71 -9.34 32.88
CA ILE A 39 4.54 -8.07 32.17
C ILE A 39 5.60 -7.99 31.06
N SER A 40 5.15 -7.98 29.80
CA SER A 40 6.04 -7.86 28.64
C SER A 40 6.46 -6.42 28.40
N LYS A 41 7.78 -6.20 28.31
CA LYS A 41 8.36 -4.98 27.76
C LYS A 41 8.52 -5.05 26.23
N LEU A 42 8.36 -6.24 25.65
CA LEU A 42 8.49 -6.47 24.22
C LEU A 42 7.23 -6.05 23.49
N THR A 43 7.40 -5.47 22.31
CA THR A 43 6.30 -5.03 21.44
C THR A 43 6.24 -5.82 20.13
N ASP A 44 7.09 -6.83 19.96
CA ASP A 44 7.07 -7.72 18.79
C ASP A 44 5.86 -8.67 18.88
N PRO A 45 4.89 -8.58 17.96
CA PRO A 45 3.65 -9.33 18.10
C PRO A 45 3.83 -10.85 17.95
N TRP A 46 4.80 -11.31 17.15
CA TRP A 46 5.10 -12.74 17.06
C TRP A 46 5.69 -13.28 18.36
N THR A 47 6.61 -12.55 18.99
CA THR A 47 7.22 -12.96 20.26
C THR A 47 6.20 -12.99 21.39
N ASN A 48 5.34 -11.98 21.51
CA ASN A 48 4.33 -11.98 22.58
C ASN A 48 3.28 -13.10 22.41
N ILE A 49 2.83 -13.37 21.19
CA ILE A 49 1.88 -14.47 20.93
C ILE A 49 2.55 -15.84 21.12
N ALA A 50 3.83 -15.98 20.74
CA ALA A 50 4.60 -17.19 21.01
C ALA A 50 4.80 -17.43 22.51
N PHE A 51 5.04 -16.36 23.27
CA PHE A 51 5.16 -16.43 24.72
C PHE A 51 3.82 -16.76 25.39
N GLU A 52 2.70 -16.21 24.93
CA GLU A 52 1.36 -16.61 25.37
C GLU A 52 1.12 -18.12 25.17
N GLU A 53 1.49 -18.66 24.01
CA GLU A 53 1.34 -20.09 23.72
C GLU A 53 2.23 -20.95 24.62
N TRP A 54 3.48 -20.53 24.87
CA TRP A 54 4.37 -21.20 25.81
C TRP A 54 3.82 -21.17 27.24
N LEU A 55 3.33 -20.00 27.70
CA LEU A 55 2.66 -19.88 29.00
C LEU A 55 1.48 -20.83 29.09
N PHE A 56 0.72 -21.02 28.01
CA PHE A 56 -0.43 -21.89 28.01
C PHE A 56 -0.07 -23.38 28.02
N LYS A 57 0.88 -23.80 27.18
CA LYS A 57 1.22 -25.22 26.94
C LYS A 57 2.25 -25.80 27.90
N ASP A 58 3.27 -25.02 28.25
CA ASP A 58 4.49 -25.54 28.86
C ASP A 58 4.64 -25.22 30.34
N THR A 59 3.84 -24.29 30.87
CA THR A 59 3.82 -24.02 32.31
C THR A 59 2.89 -24.99 33.06
N ASN A 60 3.04 -25.06 34.38
CA ASN A 60 2.29 -25.99 35.21
C ASN A 60 0.77 -25.76 35.06
N PRO A 61 -0.02 -26.78 34.69
CA PRO A 61 -1.46 -26.65 34.49
C PRO A 61 -2.27 -26.14 35.68
N GLN A 62 -1.76 -26.29 36.91
CA GLN A 62 -2.41 -25.84 38.14
C GLN A 62 -2.17 -24.35 38.46
N GLU A 63 -1.26 -23.70 37.74
CA GLU A 63 -0.94 -22.29 37.98
C GLU A 63 -1.98 -21.36 37.36
N ILE A 64 -2.27 -20.27 38.08
CA ILE A 64 -3.08 -19.14 37.60
C ILE A 64 -2.11 -18.04 37.13
N ILE A 65 -2.21 -17.64 35.87
CA ILE A 65 -1.23 -16.74 35.26
C ILE A 65 -1.96 -15.52 34.69
N LEU A 66 -1.52 -14.34 35.08
CA LEU A 66 -1.82 -13.08 34.40
C LEU A 66 -0.63 -12.70 33.52
N PHE A 67 -0.88 -12.42 32.26
CA PHE A 67 0.10 -11.90 31.32
C PHE A 67 -0.39 -10.59 30.71
N LEU A 68 0.37 -9.52 30.87
CA LEU A 68 0.08 -8.18 30.37
C LEU A 68 1.11 -7.80 29.31
N TRP A 69 0.66 -7.33 28.15
CA TRP A 69 1.52 -7.11 26.98
C TRP A 69 0.91 -6.09 26.02
N ARG A 70 1.69 -5.60 25.06
CA ARG A 70 1.20 -4.74 23.97
C ARG A 70 1.99 -5.03 22.70
N ASN A 71 1.47 -4.62 21.56
CA ASN A 71 2.08 -4.93 20.27
C ASN A 71 2.29 -3.66 19.44
N ASN A 72 3.34 -3.68 18.63
CA ASN A 72 3.42 -2.80 17.48
C ASN A 72 2.26 -3.08 16.50
N SER A 73 2.03 -2.15 15.57
CA SER A 73 0.92 -2.26 14.61
C SER A 73 0.84 -3.64 13.96
N CYS A 74 -0.25 -4.38 14.20
CA CYS A 74 -0.48 -5.70 13.62
C CYS A 74 -1.98 -6.01 13.54
N ALA A 75 -2.38 -6.82 12.56
CA ALA A 75 -3.72 -7.40 12.50
C ALA A 75 -3.70 -8.82 13.08
N VAL A 76 -4.61 -9.12 13.99
CA VAL A 76 -4.70 -10.43 14.63
C VAL A 76 -6.07 -11.07 14.34
N ILE A 77 -6.06 -12.14 13.56
CA ILE A 77 -7.25 -12.89 13.17
C ILE A 77 -7.48 -14.10 14.09
N GLY A 78 -8.74 -14.48 14.28
CA GLY A 78 -9.12 -15.67 15.03
C GLY A 78 -8.74 -16.96 14.31
N ARG A 79 -8.63 -18.06 15.06
CA ARG A 79 -8.16 -19.37 14.56
C ARG A 79 -8.88 -19.85 13.30
N ASN A 80 -10.21 -19.70 13.24
CA ASN A 80 -11.05 -20.26 12.18
C ASN A 80 -11.61 -19.17 11.24
N GLN A 81 -10.93 -18.03 11.14
CA GLN A 81 -11.37 -16.93 10.29
C GLN A 81 -10.71 -16.97 8.91
N ASN A 82 -11.37 -16.35 7.93
CA ASN A 82 -10.82 -16.18 6.60
C ASN A 82 -10.08 -14.83 6.50
N PRO A 83 -8.75 -14.82 6.34
CA PRO A 83 -7.97 -13.58 6.37
C PRO A 83 -8.33 -12.64 5.22
N TRP A 84 -8.70 -13.17 4.05
CA TRP A 84 -9.08 -12.38 2.87
C TRP A 84 -10.46 -11.75 2.97
N LYS A 85 -11.34 -12.29 3.83
CA LYS A 85 -12.66 -11.72 4.11
C LYS A 85 -12.60 -10.67 5.21
N GLU A 86 -11.68 -10.86 6.16
CA GLU A 86 -11.63 -10.10 7.41
C GLU A 86 -10.64 -8.94 7.40
N CYS A 87 -9.62 -8.98 6.53
CA CYS A 87 -8.57 -7.99 6.46
C CYS A 87 -8.27 -7.58 5.03
N ASN A 88 -7.93 -6.30 4.84
CA ASN A 88 -7.36 -5.85 3.59
C ASN A 88 -5.87 -6.23 3.53
N ILE A 89 -5.58 -7.48 3.17
CA ILE A 89 -4.22 -8.05 3.18
C ILE A 89 -3.25 -7.24 2.32
N ARG A 90 -3.68 -6.77 1.15
CA ARG A 90 -2.84 -5.96 0.28
C ARG A 90 -2.44 -4.65 0.95
N LEU A 91 -3.40 -3.98 1.58
CA LEU A 91 -3.12 -2.75 2.32
C LEU A 91 -2.22 -2.99 3.54
N LEU A 92 -2.38 -4.13 4.24
CA LEU A 92 -1.49 -4.52 5.33
C LEU A 92 -0.05 -4.70 4.81
N GLN A 93 0.14 -5.39 3.69
CA GLN A 93 1.45 -5.60 3.05
C GLN A 93 2.09 -4.28 2.59
N ASP A 94 1.32 -3.42 1.92
CA ASP A 94 1.79 -2.10 1.45
C ASP A 94 2.30 -1.22 2.60
N HIS A 95 1.72 -1.37 3.80
CA HIS A 95 2.11 -0.65 5.01
C HIS A 95 3.06 -1.44 5.92
N ASN A 96 3.53 -2.61 5.50
CA ASN A 96 4.39 -3.50 6.29
C ASN A 96 3.80 -3.85 7.67
N ILE A 97 2.49 -4.05 7.73
CA ILE A 97 1.77 -4.45 8.94
C ILE A 97 1.59 -5.96 8.91
N PRO A 98 2.10 -6.70 9.91
CA PRO A 98 1.97 -8.14 9.95
C PRO A 98 0.53 -8.58 10.25
N LEU A 99 0.14 -9.68 9.60
CA LEU A 99 -1.06 -10.44 9.88
C LEU A 99 -0.70 -11.69 10.68
N ILE A 100 -1.35 -11.89 11.81
CA ILE A 100 -1.07 -13.02 12.71
C ILE A 100 -2.35 -13.77 13.03
N ARG A 101 -2.30 -15.10 12.93
CA ARG A 101 -3.40 -15.97 13.36
C ARG A 101 -3.16 -16.46 14.79
N ARG A 102 -4.08 -16.16 15.70
CA ARG A 102 -4.00 -16.64 17.09
C ARG A 102 -4.64 -18.02 17.26
N LYS A 103 -4.32 -18.70 18.37
CA LYS A 103 -4.80 -20.06 18.66
C LYS A 103 -6.22 -20.11 19.27
N SER A 104 -6.75 -18.98 19.71
CA SER A 104 -8.11 -18.82 20.22
C SER A 104 -9.12 -18.56 19.09
N GLY A 105 -10.41 -18.70 19.41
CA GLY A 105 -11.48 -18.22 18.53
C GLY A 105 -11.67 -16.70 18.59
N GLY A 106 -12.83 -16.24 18.10
CA GLY A 106 -13.23 -14.83 18.10
C GLY A 106 -12.96 -14.11 16.77
N GLY A 107 -13.31 -12.83 16.72
CA GLY A 107 -13.18 -11.98 15.54
C GLY A 107 -11.79 -11.41 15.32
N THR A 108 -11.65 -10.61 14.27
CA THR A 108 -10.40 -9.95 13.90
C THR A 108 -10.24 -8.65 14.68
N VAL A 109 -9.03 -8.40 15.20
CA VAL A 109 -8.70 -7.17 15.91
C VAL A 109 -7.43 -6.57 15.35
N PHE A 110 -7.31 -5.24 15.45
CA PHE A 110 -6.10 -4.51 15.11
C PHE A 110 -5.45 -4.04 16.40
N HIS A 111 -4.13 -4.27 16.52
CA HIS A 111 -3.35 -3.77 17.64
C HIS A 111 -2.44 -2.64 17.17
N ASP A 112 -2.21 -1.69 18.05
CA ASP A 112 -1.13 -0.72 18.01
C ASP A 112 -0.62 -0.47 19.44
N ILE A 113 0.27 0.50 19.61
CA ILE A 113 0.84 0.80 20.93
C ILE A 113 -0.19 1.37 21.91
N GLY A 114 -1.30 1.91 21.40
CA GLY A 114 -2.44 2.39 22.19
C GLY A 114 -3.36 1.27 22.68
N ASN A 115 -3.16 0.05 22.18
CA ASN A 115 -3.90 -1.14 22.61
C ASN A 115 -3.07 -1.96 23.60
N THR A 116 -3.62 -2.21 24.79
CA THR A 116 -3.02 -3.13 25.77
C THR A 116 -3.71 -4.48 25.71
N ASN A 117 -2.95 -5.56 25.71
CA ASN A 117 -3.45 -6.92 25.75
C ASN A 117 -3.27 -7.51 27.16
N TYR A 118 -4.23 -8.33 27.57
CA TYR A 118 -4.17 -9.10 28.80
C TYR A 118 -4.56 -10.55 28.53
N THR A 119 -3.93 -11.47 29.24
CA THR A 119 -4.23 -12.91 29.16
C THR A 119 -4.29 -13.49 30.56
N LEU A 120 -5.41 -14.10 30.91
CA LEU A 120 -5.65 -14.84 32.14
C LEU A 120 -5.69 -16.33 31.80
N ILE A 121 -4.71 -17.09 32.30
CA ILE A 121 -4.61 -18.54 32.12
C ILE A 121 -4.88 -19.20 33.47
N MET A 122 -5.71 -20.23 33.50
CA MET A 122 -6.02 -20.94 34.74
C MET A 122 -6.43 -22.39 34.47
N PRO A 123 -6.49 -23.24 35.51
CA PRO A 123 -6.99 -24.60 35.37
C PRO A 123 -8.43 -24.58 34.82
N ARG A 124 -8.78 -25.62 34.05
CA ARG A 124 -10.09 -25.67 33.36
C ARG A 124 -11.28 -25.61 34.31
N ILE A 125 -11.12 -26.16 35.52
CA ILE A 125 -12.13 -26.24 36.58
C ILE A 125 -12.43 -24.87 37.21
N ASP A 126 -11.43 -24.00 37.29
CA ASP A 126 -11.56 -22.65 37.87
C ASP A 126 -12.01 -21.62 36.82
N PHE A 127 -12.01 -22.02 35.53
CA PHE A 127 -12.28 -21.11 34.42
C PHE A 127 -13.77 -20.92 34.13
N THR A 128 -14.22 -19.67 34.25
CA THR A 128 -15.44 -19.19 33.60
C THR A 128 -15.18 -17.92 32.78
N ARG A 129 -15.89 -17.78 31.65
CA ARG A 129 -15.71 -16.63 30.73
C ARG A 129 -16.09 -15.31 31.39
N LYS A 130 -17.12 -15.33 32.25
CA LYS A 130 -17.61 -14.14 32.94
C LYS A 130 -16.64 -13.67 34.01
N HIS A 131 -16.18 -14.58 34.86
CA HIS A 131 -15.27 -14.26 35.98
C HIS A 131 -14.00 -13.56 35.53
N THR A 132 -13.38 -14.06 34.47
CA THR A 132 -12.12 -13.50 33.94
C THR A 132 -12.29 -12.09 33.38
N ALA A 133 -13.41 -11.79 32.71
CA ALA A 133 -13.75 -10.43 32.29
C ALA A 133 -14.12 -9.52 33.48
N GLU A 134 -14.85 -10.04 34.47
CA GLU A 134 -15.22 -9.30 35.69
C GLU A 134 -13.99 -8.88 36.50
N LEU A 135 -12.95 -9.71 36.56
CA LEU A 135 -11.69 -9.37 37.23
C LEU A 135 -11.07 -8.09 36.65
N VAL A 136 -11.03 -7.99 35.31
CA VAL A 136 -10.51 -6.79 34.63
C VAL A 136 -11.43 -5.59 34.84
N VAL A 137 -12.75 -5.78 34.77
CA VAL A 137 -13.72 -4.71 35.06
C VAL A 137 -13.56 -4.18 36.47
N ARG A 138 -13.43 -5.05 37.47
CA ARG A 138 -13.24 -4.64 38.86
C ARG A 138 -11.94 -3.87 39.05
N ALA A 139 -10.86 -4.25 38.37
CA ALA A 139 -9.62 -3.47 38.36
C ALA A 139 -9.84 -2.06 37.78
N LEU A 140 -10.55 -1.93 36.65
CA LEU A 140 -10.89 -0.64 36.05
C LEU A 140 -11.72 0.25 36.98
N THR A 141 -12.74 -0.31 37.62
CA THR A 141 -13.65 0.45 38.49
C THR A 141 -13.01 0.82 39.82
N THR A 142 -12.27 -0.10 40.45
CA THR A 142 -11.73 0.13 41.81
C THR A 142 -10.41 0.90 41.82
N LYS A 143 -9.57 0.73 40.78
CA LYS A 143 -8.22 1.33 40.74
C LYS A 143 -8.12 2.53 39.78
N LEU A 144 -8.95 2.60 38.75
CA LEU A 144 -8.93 3.67 37.75
C LEU A 144 -10.20 4.52 37.70
N ASP A 145 -11.20 4.23 38.55
CA ASP A 145 -12.48 4.93 38.62
C ASP A 145 -13.24 4.97 37.28
N ILE A 146 -13.15 3.88 36.49
CA ILE A 146 -13.85 3.76 35.21
C ILE A 146 -15.07 2.84 35.38
N PRO A 147 -16.30 3.31 35.07
CA PRO A 147 -17.53 2.54 35.24
C PRO A 147 -17.74 1.54 34.09
N ALA A 148 -16.79 0.61 33.93
CA ALA A 148 -16.85 -0.47 32.95
C ALA A 148 -17.78 -1.60 33.41
N TYR A 149 -18.33 -2.34 32.46
CA TYR A 149 -19.13 -3.53 32.74
C TYR A 149 -18.92 -4.63 31.68
N VAL A 150 -19.22 -5.87 32.05
CA VAL A 150 -19.15 -7.03 31.16
C VAL A 150 -20.46 -7.17 30.38
N THR A 151 -20.35 -7.30 29.06
CA THR A 151 -21.51 -7.52 28.18
C THR A 151 -21.92 -9.00 28.14
N GLU A 152 -23.07 -9.32 27.55
CA GLU A 152 -23.52 -10.72 27.37
C GLU A 152 -22.53 -11.58 26.56
N ARG A 153 -21.77 -10.95 25.64
CA ARG A 153 -20.72 -11.62 24.85
C ARG A 153 -19.39 -11.74 25.59
N HIS A 154 -19.34 -11.35 26.86
CA HIS A 154 -18.15 -11.30 27.71
C HIS A 154 -17.08 -10.31 27.23
N ASP A 155 -17.48 -9.32 26.42
CA ASP A 155 -16.66 -8.13 26.11
C ASP A 155 -16.80 -7.09 27.22
N ILE A 156 -15.91 -6.08 27.27
CA ILE A 156 -16.01 -4.97 28.23
C ILE A 156 -16.45 -3.69 27.51
N ALA A 157 -17.44 -3.01 28.08
CA ALA A 157 -17.99 -1.77 27.56
C ALA A 157 -18.05 -0.68 28.63
N VAL A 158 -18.05 0.57 28.17
CA VAL A 158 -18.29 1.78 28.97
C VAL A 158 -19.32 2.62 28.20
N ASN A 159 -20.39 3.05 28.87
CA ASN A 159 -21.48 3.82 28.26
C ASN A 159 -22.01 3.25 26.92
N GLY A 160 -22.16 1.92 26.84
CA GLY A 160 -22.67 1.23 25.64
C GLY A 160 -21.66 1.04 24.51
N LEU A 161 -20.44 1.58 24.63
CA LEU A 161 -19.37 1.44 23.64
C LEU A 161 -18.34 0.42 24.10
N LYS A 162 -17.89 -0.45 23.19
CA LYS A 162 -16.93 -1.51 23.49
C LYS A 162 -15.52 -0.92 23.66
N VAL A 163 -14.86 -1.27 24.76
CA VAL A 163 -13.47 -0.87 25.06
C VAL A 163 -12.50 -2.07 25.09
N SER A 164 -13.03 -3.29 25.24
CA SER A 164 -12.25 -4.54 25.17
C SER A 164 -12.97 -5.59 24.35
N GLY A 165 -12.24 -6.30 23.50
CA GLY A 165 -12.68 -7.54 22.87
C GLY A 165 -12.09 -8.76 23.57
N SER A 166 -12.95 -9.73 23.90
CA SER A 166 -12.55 -10.98 24.57
C SER A 166 -12.50 -12.17 23.61
N ALA A 167 -11.50 -13.03 23.79
CA ALA A 167 -11.42 -14.32 23.13
C ALA A 167 -10.92 -15.39 24.09
N PHE A 168 -11.27 -16.65 23.80
CA PHE A 168 -11.09 -17.76 24.73
C PHE A 168 -10.51 -18.98 24.03
N LYS A 169 -9.71 -19.75 24.76
CA LYS A 169 -9.27 -21.09 24.37
C LYS A 169 -9.42 -22.03 25.56
N LEU A 170 -10.16 -23.10 25.37
CA LEU A 170 -10.43 -24.09 26.40
C LEU A 170 -9.84 -25.42 25.94
N VAL A 171 -9.02 -26.06 26.79
CA VAL A 171 -8.55 -27.44 26.62
C VAL A 171 -8.88 -28.24 27.88
N MET A 172 -8.60 -29.55 27.88
CA MET A 172 -9.02 -30.44 28.96
C MET A 172 -8.52 -30.02 30.35
N ARG A 173 -7.25 -29.59 30.46
CA ARG A 173 -6.62 -29.27 31.76
C ARG A 173 -6.57 -27.78 32.08
N ARG A 174 -6.62 -26.91 31.06
CA ARG A 174 -6.48 -25.45 31.20
C ARG A 174 -7.42 -24.69 30.29
N ALA A 175 -7.62 -23.43 30.61
CA ALA A 175 -8.25 -22.48 29.71
C ALA A 175 -7.56 -21.13 29.84
N TYR A 176 -7.65 -20.32 28.79
CA TYR A 176 -7.32 -18.91 28.87
C TYR A 176 -8.42 -18.03 28.32
N HIS A 177 -8.50 -16.85 28.91
CA HIS A 177 -9.16 -15.66 28.39
C HIS A 177 -8.08 -14.66 28.05
N HIS A 178 -8.05 -14.19 26.81
CA HIS A 178 -7.30 -12.99 26.49
C HIS A 178 -8.21 -11.92 25.93
N GLY A 179 -7.80 -10.67 26.13
CA GLY A 179 -8.54 -9.55 25.60
C GLY A 179 -7.62 -8.41 25.18
N THR A 180 -8.23 -7.52 24.41
CA THR A 180 -7.65 -6.23 24.01
C THR A 180 -8.20 -5.16 24.94
N MET A 181 -7.50 -4.06 25.15
CA MET A 181 -8.00 -2.91 25.88
C MET A 181 -7.57 -1.67 25.13
N LEU A 182 -8.57 -0.96 24.58
CA LEU A 182 -8.36 0.24 23.79
C LEU A 182 -8.09 1.40 24.76
N ILE A 183 -6.80 1.66 25.04
CA ILE A 183 -6.41 2.78 25.90
C ILE A 183 -6.46 4.07 25.09
N ASP A 184 -5.71 4.11 23.99
CA ASP A 184 -5.53 5.28 23.12
C ASP A 184 -5.18 4.85 21.69
N THR A 185 -5.94 3.89 21.16
CA THR A 185 -5.71 3.33 19.82
C THR A 185 -6.25 4.24 18.73
N ASP A 186 -5.59 4.27 17.58
CA ASP A 186 -6.09 4.97 16.38
C ASP A 186 -7.25 4.19 15.74
N LEU A 187 -8.48 4.53 16.16
CA LEU A 187 -9.70 3.84 15.74
C LEU A 187 -9.98 3.96 14.23
N ASP A 188 -9.49 5.01 13.57
CA ASP A 188 -9.67 5.20 12.13
C ASP A 188 -8.76 4.27 11.33
N ARG A 189 -7.53 4.04 11.81
CA ARG A 189 -6.66 2.99 11.26
C ARG A 189 -7.31 1.61 11.37
N ILE A 190 -7.91 1.27 12.51
CA ILE A 190 -8.61 -0.02 12.67
C ILE A 190 -9.64 -0.20 11.55
N LYS A 191 -10.53 0.80 11.38
CA LYS A 191 -11.58 0.74 10.35
C LYS A 191 -10.99 0.56 8.96
N ARG A 192 -9.90 1.27 8.64
CA ARG A 192 -9.29 1.20 7.30
C ARG A 192 -8.69 -0.16 6.96
N PHE A 193 -8.03 -0.83 7.91
CA PHE A 193 -7.38 -2.12 7.65
C PHE A 193 -8.34 -3.31 7.72
N LEU A 194 -9.41 -3.20 8.53
CA LEU A 194 -10.39 -4.26 8.72
C LEU A 194 -11.63 -4.13 7.81
N ASN A 195 -11.85 -2.98 7.17
CA ASN A 195 -12.95 -2.82 6.22
C ASN A 195 -12.62 -3.48 4.87
N VAL A 196 -13.34 -4.57 4.56
CA VAL A 196 -13.17 -5.34 3.33
C VAL A 196 -14.51 -5.46 2.62
N GLU A 197 -14.65 -4.76 1.49
CA GLU A 197 -15.77 -4.95 0.58
C GLU A 197 -15.51 -6.15 -0.33
N ARG A 198 -15.84 -7.37 0.14
CA ARG A 198 -15.79 -8.59 -0.69
C ARG A 198 -17.09 -9.38 -0.56
N GLN A 199 -18.14 -8.86 -1.19
CA GLN A 199 -19.45 -9.53 -1.27
C GLN A 199 -19.38 -10.90 -1.97
N ASN A 200 -18.33 -11.14 -2.76
CA ASN A 200 -18.23 -12.32 -3.62
C ASN A 200 -17.39 -13.47 -3.02
N LEU A 201 -16.97 -13.36 -1.76
CA LEU A 201 -16.21 -14.40 -1.05
C LEU A 201 -17.09 -15.10 -0.02
N ILE A 202 -17.44 -16.35 -0.30
CA ILE A 202 -18.31 -17.19 0.52
C ILE A 202 -17.44 -18.19 1.27
N THR A 203 -17.49 -18.19 2.61
CA THR A 203 -16.65 -19.05 3.46
C THR A 203 -17.48 -19.66 4.58
N LYS A 204 -17.09 -20.84 5.05
CA LYS A 204 -17.65 -21.47 6.26
C LYS A 204 -17.05 -20.92 7.57
N GLY A 205 -16.11 -19.97 7.48
CA GLY A 205 -15.41 -19.40 8.63
C GLY A 205 -16.28 -18.52 9.52
N VAL A 206 -15.81 -18.32 10.76
CA VAL A 206 -16.47 -17.44 11.75
C VAL A 206 -16.27 -15.98 11.33
N GLU A 207 -17.37 -15.26 11.12
CA GLU A 207 -17.35 -13.84 10.75
C GLU A 207 -17.14 -12.94 11.97
N SER A 208 -16.51 -11.78 11.75
CA SER A 208 -16.48 -10.72 12.76
C SER A 208 -17.81 -9.98 12.85
N PHE A 209 -18.26 -9.73 14.08
CA PHE A 209 -19.40 -8.85 14.34
C PHE A 209 -18.89 -7.44 14.66
N PRO A 210 -19.12 -6.44 13.78
CA PRO A 210 -18.72 -5.08 14.06
C PRO A 210 -19.51 -4.56 15.27
N SER A 211 -18.79 -3.95 16.22
CA SER A 211 -19.38 -3.27 17.37
C SER A 211 -18.78 -1.87 17.46
N PRO A 212 -19.56 -0.83 17.80
CA PRO A 212 -19.00 0.49 18.08
C PRO A 212 -17.97 0.41 19.20
N VAL A 213 -16.78 0.96 18.96
CA VAL A 213 -15.65 0.96 19.89
C VAL A 213 -15.27 2.37 20.32
N THR A 214 -14.67 2.50 21.50
CA THR A 214 -14.11 3.75 22.01
C THR A 214 -12.84 3.48 22.84
N ASN A 215 -12.05 4.52 23.07
CA ASN A 215 -10.85 4.49 23.90
C ASN A 215 -11.17 4.80 25.37
N LEU A 216 -10.44 4.20 26.31
CA LEU A 216 -10.55 4.53 27.74
C LEU A 216 -10.18 5.99 28.03
N ARG A 217 -9.25 6.57 27.27
CA ARG A 217 -8.88 8.00 27.42
C ARG A 217 -10.02 8.97 27.19
N SER A 218 -11.09 8.55 26.52
CA SER A 218 -12.33 9.33 26.39
C SER A 218 -13.06 9.52 27.72
N TYR A 219 -12.81 8.65 28.70
CA TYR A 219 -13.44 8.69 30.03
C TYR A 219 -12.49 9.15 31.12
N SER A 220 -11.19 8.85 30.99
CA SER A 220 -10.17 9.31 31.93
C SER A 220 -8.86 9.61 31.21
N SER A 221 -8.47 10.89 31.17
CA SER A 221 -7.35 11.39 30.38
C SER A 221 -5.97 10.94 30.89
N THR A 222 -5.90 10.51 32.15
CA THR A 222 -4.69 10.07 32.86
C THR A 222 -4.37 8.59 32.63
N VAL A 223 -5.30 7.81 32.06
CA VAL A 223 -5.09 6.38 31.84
C VAL A 223 -4.00 6.16 30.79
N SER A 224 -2.99 5.38 31.16
CA SER A 224 -1.93 4.91 30.27
C SER A 224 -1.86 3.38 30.25
N HIS A 225 -1.02 2.84 29.37
CA HIS A 225 -0.70 1.42 29.36
C HIS A 225 -0.17 0.95 30.73
N GLU A 226 0.73 1.74 31.31
CA GLU A 226 1.40 1.44 32.57
C GLU A 226 0.40 1.48 33.74
N SER A 227 -0.43 2.52 33.83
CA SER A 227 -1.45 2.62 34.89
C SER A 227 -2.49 1.51 34.79
N PHE A 228 -2.87 1.10 33.56
CA PHE A 228 -3.76 -0.05 33.34
C PHE A 228 -3.10 -1.36 33.78
N CYS A 229 -1.85 -1.59 33.40
CA CYS A 229 -1.11 -2.79 33.79
C CYS A 229 -0.96 -2.89 35.31
N GLU A 230 -0.63 -1.78 35.98
CA GLU A 230 -0.55 -1.70 37.43
C GLU A 230 -1.90 -2.00 38.10
N ALA A 231 -2.97 -1.34 37.67
CA ALA A 231 -4.32 -1.55 38.19
C ALA A 231 -4.77 -3.02 38.10
N VAL A 232 -4.60 -3.66 36.94
CA VAL A 232 -5.00 -5.06 36.73
C VAL A 232 -4.12 -6.01 37.53
N LYS A 233 -2.80 -5.79 37.57
CA LYS A 233 -1.85 -6.58 38.35
C LYS A 233 -2.16 -6.49 39.86
N ASP A 234 -2.40 -5.29 40.38
CA ASP A 234 -2.66 -5.06 41.80
C ASP A 234 -3.98 -5.71 42.20
N TYR A 235 -5.06 -5.48 41.45
CA TYR A 235 -6.35 -6.12 41.72
C TYR A 235 -6.28 -7.65 41.62
N PHE A 236 -5.61 -8.19 40.59
CA PHE A 236 -5.40 -9.64 40.44
C PHE A 236 -4.64 -10.23 41.64
N THR A 237 -3.61 -9.54 42.10
CA THR A 237 -2.78 -9.98 43.22
C THR A 237 -3.55 -9.93 44.54
N GLU A 238 -4.31 -8.87 44.78
CA GLU A 238 -5.20 -8.73 45.95
C GLU A 238 -6.26 -9.84 45.94
N TYR A 239 -6.98 -10.00 44.83
CA TYR A 239 -8.06 -10.98 44.69
C TYR A 239 -7.60 -12.42 44.99
N TYR A 240 -6.48 -12.87 44.40
CA TYR A 240 -5.99 -14.22 44.63
C TYR A 240 -5.21 -14.36 45.94
N ARG A 241 -4.66 -13.28 46.53
CA ARG A 241 -4.08 -13.35 47.88
C ARG A 241 -5.16 -13.61 48.92
N ASP A 242 -6.26 -12.87 48.85
CA ASP A 242 -7.38 -13.00 49.78
C ASP A 242 -8.09 -14.35 49.62
N TYR A 243 -8.21 -14.84 48.38
CA TYR A 243 -8.80 -16.14 48.09
C TYR A 243 -7.95 -17.32 48.59
N MET A 244 -6.62 -17.21 48.53
CA MET A 244 -5.72 -18.34 48.77
C MET A 244 -5.32 -18.53 50.23
N ASN A 245 -5.54 -17.54 51.09
CA ASN A 245 -5.09 -17.48 52.50
C ASN A 245 -3.60 -17.76 52.76
N HIS A 246 -2.82 -18.35 51.85
CA HIS A 246 -1.42 -18.78 51.93
C HIS A 246 -0.74 -18.69 50.54
N GLY A 247 -0.70 -17.50 49.93
CA GLY A 247 -0.06 -17.27 48.62
C GLY A 247 1.28 -16.56 48.72
N SER A 248 2.39 -17.23 48.38
CA SER A 248 3.72 -16.60 48.28
C SER A 248 3.71 -15.55 47.16
N ASN A 249 3.80 -14.28 47.53
CA ASN A 249 3.84 -13.17 46.58
C ASN A 249 5.16 -13.20 45.79
N LYS A 250 5.16 -13.71 44.55
CA LYS A 250 6.26 -13.46 43.62
C LYS A 250 5.94 -12.16 42.89
N SER A 251 6.79 -11.15 43.08
CA SER A 251 6.78 -9.90 42.30
C SER A 251 6.56 -10.19 40.82
N ALA A 252 5.84 -9.31 40.12
CA ALA A 252 5.59 -9.48 38.68
C ALA A 252 6.90 -9.72 37.92
N ILE A 253 6.91 -10.76 37.10
CA ILE A 253 8.08 -11.15 36.31
C ILE A 253 8.07 -10.29 35.05
N VAL A 254 9.14 -9.50 34.88
CA VAL A 254 9.34 -8.71 33.68
C VAL A 254 9.83 -9.62 32.56
N VAL A 255 9.17 -9.54 31.41
CA VAL A 255 9.52 -10.29 30.20
C VAL A 255 10.19 -9.34 29.23
N ASP A 256 11.50 -9.51 29.05
CA ASP A 256 12.35 -8.79 28.11
C ASP A 256 13.15 -9.78 27.24
N ASP A 257 14.02 -9.27 26.38
CA ASP A 257 14.81 -10.11 25.47
C ASP A 257 15.70 -11.11 26.22
N GLU A 258 16.25 -10.72 27.39
CA GLU A 258 17.07 -11.61 28.20
C GLU A 258 16.22 -12.75 28.78
N PHE A 259 15.03 -12.45 29.29
CA PHE A 259 14.11 -13.46 29.81
C PHE A 259 13.67 -14.45 28.71
N ILE A 260 13.29 -13.95 27.54
CA ILE A 260 12.86 -14.79 26.41
C ILE A 260 14.02 -15.66 25.90
N SER A 261 15.26 -15.16 25.88
CA SER A 261 16.42 -15.94 25.43
C SER A 261 16.67 -17.21 26.25
N LYS A 262 16.21 -17.23 27.51
CA LYS A 262 16.30 -18.39 28.42
C LYS A 262 15.26 -19.47 28.10
N ILE A 263 14.32 -19.21 27.18
CA ILE A 263 13.21 -20.11 26.84
C ILE A 263 13.25 -20.40 25.32
N PRO A 264 14.08 -21.35 24.86
CA PRO A 264 14.26 -21.65 23.43
C PRO A 264 12.95 -21.97 22.70
N LYS A 265 12.01 -22.61 23.40
CA LYS A 265 10.70 -23.00 22.86
C LYS A 265 9.84 -21.82 22.39
N VAL A 266 10.04 -20.62 22.94
CA VAL A 266 9.37 -19.41 22.46
C VAL A 266 9.82 -19.08 21.04
N ALA A 267 11.11 -19.26 20.72
CA ALA A 267 11.61 -19.06 19.36
C ALA A 267 11.00 -20.06 18.37
N GLU A 268 10.85 -21.33 18.78
CA GLU A 268 10.17 -22.36 17.96
C GLU A 268 8.73 -21.97 17.64
N TYR A 269 7.94 -21.59 18.65
CA TYR A 269 6.57 -21.12 18.43
C TYR A 269 6.52 -19.86 17.59
N ARG A 270 7.47 -18.95 17.77
CA ARG A 270 7.55 -17.71 17.00
C ARG A 270 7.72 -17.99 15.50
N GLU A 271 8.55 -18.96 15.14
CA GLU A 271 8.71 -19.34 13.73
C GLU A 271 7.48 -20.09 13.21
N GLU A 272 6.83 -20.94 14.02
CA GLU A 272 5.53 -21.55 13.66
C GLU A 272 4.49 -20.47 13.31
N PHE A 273 4.34 -19.44 14.13
CA PHE A 273 3.36 -18.36 13.94
C PHE A 273 3.60 -17.52 12.69
N LYS A 274 4.80 -17.56 12.10
CA LYS A 274 5.13 -16.86 10.84
C LYS A 274 4.89 -17.69 9.59
N THR A 275 4.80 -19.01 9.72
CA THR A 275 4.61 -19.90 8.56
C THR A 275 3.32 -19.56 7.83
N TRP A 276 3.36 -19.66 6.50
CA TRP A 276 2.19 -19.42 5.66
C TRP A 276 1.09 -20.45 5.98
N GLU A 277 1.51 -21.68 6.24
CA GLU A 277 0.68 -22.83 6.62
C GLU A 277 -0.13 -22.55 7.89
N TRP A 278 0.44 -21.78 8.83
CA TRP A 278 -0.27 -21.34 10.01
C TRP A 278 -1.17 -20.12 9.75
N VAL A 279 -0.63 -19.05 9.15
CA VAL A 279 -1.36 -17.79 8.99
C VAL A 279 -2.53 -17.94 8.00
N TYR A 280 -2.29 -18.58 6.86
CA TYR A 280 -3.24 -18.73 5.76
C TYR A 280 -3.73 -20.17 5.60
N GLY A 281 -2.87 -21.15 5.86
CA GLY A 281 -3.20 -22.57 5.67
C GLY A 281 -4.30 -23.11 6.59
N GLN A 282 -4.61 -22.42 7.69
CA GLN A 282 -5.71 -22.77 8.60
C GLN A 282 -7.07 -22.17 8.18
N THR A 283 -7.16 -21.57 6.99
CA THR A 283 -8.39 -20.94 6.50
C THR A 283 -9.43 -22.01 6.14
N PRO A 284 -10.67 -21.93 6.68
CA PRO A 284 -11.75 -22.82 6.29
C PRO A 284 -12.08 -22.72 4.81
N ASP A 285 -12.63 -23.80 4.25
CA ASP A 285 -13.04 -23.86 2.85
C ASP A 285 -13.85 -22.62 2.43
N PHE A 286 -13.50 -22.08 1.28
CA PHE A 286 -14.17 -20.91 0.72
C PHE A 286 -14.19 -20.96 -0.80
N THR A 287 -15.19 -20.26 -1.35
CA THR A 287 -15.27 -19.96 -2.76
C THR A 287 -15.16 -18.46 -2.97
N HIS A 288 -14.44 -18.07 -4.02
CA HIS A 288 -14.30 -16.67 -4.37
C HIS A 288 -14.67 -16.47 -5.83
N LYS A 289 -15.72 -15.68 -6.04
CA LYS A 289 -16.14 -15.25 -7.38
C LYS A 289 -15.59 -13.87 -7.64
N PHE A 290 -14.96 -13.67 -8.78
CA PHE A 290 -14.73 -12.30 -9.25
C PHE A 290 -14.91 -12.21 -10.75
N GLU A 291 -15.32 -11.03 -11.18
CA GLU A 291 -15.53 -10.72 -12.58
C GLU A 291 -14.61 -9.55 -12.92
N LYS A 292 -13.90 -9.67 -14.03
CA LYS A 292 -13.02 -8.61 -14.49
C LYS A 292 -13.12 -8.46 -16.00
N GLU A 293 -13.27 -7.22 -16.43
CA GLU A 293 -13.23 -6.87 -17.84
C GLU A 293 -11.78 -6.67 -18.27
N PHE A 294 -11.35 -7.48 -19.24
CA PHE A 294 -10.08 -7.31 -19.93
C PHE A 294 -10.34 -6.83 -21.36
N GLU A 295 -9.34 -6.20 -21.99
CA GLU A 295 -9.47 -5.70 -23.37
C GLU A 295 -9.84 -6.79 -24.38
N TRP A 296 -9.56 -8.06 -24.06
CA TRP A 296 -9.77 -9.21 -24.93
C TRP A 296 -11.02 -10.04 -24.60
N SER A 297 -11.52 -9.99 -23.35
CA SER A 297 -12.72 -10.70 -22.89
C SER A 297 -13.17 -10.19 -21.53
N HIS A 298 -14.46 -10.26 -21.26
CA HIS A 298 -14.95 -10.29 -19.89
C HIS A 298 -14.69 -11.70 -19.33
N LEU A 299 -14.02 -11.78 -18.18
CA LEU A 299 -13.65 -13.04 -17.55
C LEU A 299 -14.36 -13.15 -16.20
N LYS A 300 -15.11 -14.24 -16.04
CA LYS A 300 -15.67 -14.65 -14.75
C LYS A 300 -14.79 -15.75 -14.20
N ALA A 301 -14.34 -15.61 -12.97
CA ALA A 301 -13.50 -16.59 -12.32
C ALA A 301 -14.14 -17.05 -11.02
N LEU A 302 -14.21 -18.36 -10.83
CA LEU A 302 -14.62 -19.03 -9.60
C LEU A 302 -13.43 -19.82 -9.07
N PHE A 303 -12.97 -19.45 -7.89
CA PHE A 303 -11.92 -20.16 -7.16
C PHE A 303 -12.56 -20.98 -6.05
N GLU A 304 -12.15 -22.23 -5.95
CA GLU A 304 -12.41 -23.08 -4.79
C GLU A 304 -11.09 -23.29 -4.05
N SER A 305 -11.13 -23.07 -2.73
CA SER A 305 -9.94 -23.23 -1.90
C SER A 305 -10.24 -24.01 -0.63
N LYS A 306 -9.32 -24.92 -0.30
CA LYS A 306 -9.28 -25.67 0.96
C LYS A 306 -7.94 -25.41 1.63
N ASN A 307 -7.94 -25.08 2.92
CA ASN A 307 -6.72 -24.75 3.67
C ASN A 307 -5.86 -23.67 2.99
N GLY A 308 -6.50 -22.68 2.35
CA GLY A 308 -5.82 -21.62 1.60
C GLY A 308 -5.13 -22.08 0.31
N ILE A 309 -5.20 -23.35 -0.06
CA ILE A 309 -4.69 -23.89 -1.33
C ILE A 309 -5.83 -23.91 -2.34
N ILE A 310 -5.54 -23.55 -3.59
CA ILE A 310 -6.51 -23.58 -4.68
C ILE A 310 -6.71 -25.04 -5.10
N THR A 311 -7.94 -25.54 -4.97
CA THR A 311 -8.28 -26.91 -5.36
C THR A 311 -8.93 -26.99 -6.73
N ALA A 312 -9.58 -25.92 -7.17
CA ALA A 312 -10.16 -25.82 -8.50
C ALA A 312 -10.30 -24.35 -8.89
N VAL A 313 -10.15 -24.08 -10.18
CA VAL A 313 -10.47 -22.79 -10.78
C VAL A 313 -11.38 -23.04 -11.97
N THR A 314 -12.45 -22.28 -12.07
CA THR A 314 -13.31 -22.24 -13.27
C THR A 314 -13.31 -20.83 -13.84
N LEU A 315 -12.84 -20.70 -15.06
CA LEU A 315 -12.66 -19.47 -15.80
C LEU A 315 -13.60 -19.47 -17.01
N THR A 316 -14.60 -18.59 -16.98
CA THR A 316 -15.58 -18.46 -18.05
C THR A 316 -15.32 -17.17 -18.83
N PRO A 317 -14.76 -17.24 -20.05
CA PRO A 317 -14.60 -16.06 -20.91
C PRO A 317 -15.91 -15.76 -21.65
N SER A 318 -16.15 -14.48 -21.94
CA SER A 318 -17.17 -14.09 -22.92
C SER A 318 -16.76 -14.39 -24.37
N ASN A 319 -15.47 -14.61 -24.64
CA ASN A 319 -14.93 -14.87 -25.99
C ASN A 319 -14.33 -16.28 -26.12
N ILE A 320 -14.90 -17.09 -27.02
CA ILE A 320 -14.58 -18.52 -27.23
C ILE A 320 -13.14 -18.74 -27.72
N LYS A 321 -12.50 -17.74 -28.33
CA LYS A 321 -11.15 -17.86 -28.91
C LYS A 321 -10.04 -18.21 -27.90
N TYR A 322 -10.29 -18.08 -26.60
CA TYR A 322 -9.27 -18.25 -25.55
C TYR A 322 -9.43 -19.53 -24.73
N HIS A 323 -10.27 -20.48 -25.15
CA HIS A 323 -10.59 -21.66 -24.36
C HIS A 323 -9.35 -22.50 -24.00
N ASN A 324 -8.44 -22.75 -24.95
CA ASN A 324 -7.22 -23.52 -24.69
C ASN A 324 -6.24 -22.82 -23.73
N LEU A 325 -6.14 -21.48 -23.82
CA LEU A 325 -5.33 -20.68 -22.90
C LEU A 325 -5.89 -20.75 -21.48
N ILE A 326 -7.21 -20.78 -21.38
CA ILE A 326 -7.92 -20.77 -20.11
C ILE A 326 -7.80 -22.12 -19.40
N ASN A 327 -7.92 -23.23 -20.12
CA ASN A 327 -7.71 -24.55 -19.54
C ASN A 327 -6.27 -24.69 -18.97
N ALA A 328 -5.27 -24.19 -19.71
CA ALA A 328 -3.89 -24.16 -19.22
C ALA A 328 -3.71 -23.28 -17.98
N LEU A 329 -4.46 -22.18 -17.86
CA LEU A 329 -4.46 -21.35 -16.65
C LEU A 329 -5.13 -22.06 -15.47
N GLU A 330 -6.27 -22.72 -15.69
CA GLU A 330 -6.97 -23.49 -14.66
C GLU A 330 -6.04 -24.56 -14.05
N ASP A 331 -5.38 -25.34 -14.91
CA ASP A 331 -4.41 -26.37 -14.51
C ASP A 331 -3.21 -25.78 -13.75
N ALA A 332 -2.72 -24.60 -14.16
CA ALA A 332 -1.56 -23.96 -13.53
C ALA A 332 -1.87 -23.45 -12.11
N PHE A 333 -3.11 -23.01 -11.85
CA PHE A 333 -3.53 -22.51 -10.56
C PHE A 333 -3.85 -23.62 -9.54
N GLU A 334 -4.20 -24.82 -10.00
CA GLU A 334 -4.51 -25.93 -9.11
C GLU A 334 -3.29 -26.33 -8.26
N GLY A 335 -3.51 -26.54 -6.96
CA GLY A 335 -2.48 -26.87 -5.99
C GLY A 335 -1.65 -25.68 -5.47
N ARG A 336 -1.91 -24.45 -5.94
CA ARG A 336 -1.15 -23.25 -5.54
C ARG A 336 -1.70 -22.55 -4.31
N LYS A 337 -0.83 -21.81 -3.63
CA LYS A 337 -1.17 -20.98 -2.46
C LYS A 337 -2.02 -19.78 -2.88
N TYR A 338 -3.26 -19.73 -2.39
CA TYR A 338 -4.16 -18.64 -2.70
C TYR A 338 -3.64 -17.31 -2.14
N GLY A 339 -3.52 -16.29 -2.98
CA GLY A 339 -3.05 -14.97 -2.59
C GLY A 339 -1.54 -14.83 -2.35
N ASP A 340 -0.74 -15.87 -2.62
CA ASP A 340 0.72 -15.78 -2.68
C ASP A 340 1.13 -15.43 -4.11
N GLU A 341 1.41 -14.15 -4.36
CA GLU A 341 1.78 -13.65 -5.69
C GLU A 341 3.02 -14.35 -6.24
N LYS A 342 3.98 -14.75 -5.39
CA LYS A 342 5.22 -15.39 -5.85
C LYS A 342 4.99 -16.82 -6.31
N ASP A 343 4.19 -17.59 -5.57
CA ASP A 343 3.86 -18.97 -5.94
C ASP A 343 3.05 -19.01 -7.24
N ILE A 344 2.11 -18.07 -7.39
CA ILE A 344 1.33 -17.89 -8.61
C ILE A 344 2.23 -17.47 -9.80
N ASP A 345 3.10 -16.48 -9.62
CA ASP A 345 4.00 -16.02 -10.68
C ASP A 345 4.95 -17.13 -11.13
N ASN A 346 5.48 -17.93 -10.19
CA ASN A 346 6.32 -19.08 -10.51
C ASN A 346 5.55 -20.13 -11.33
N ALA A 347 4.32 -20.44 -10.94
CA ALA A 347 3.48 -21.40 -11.68
C ALA A 347 3.20 -20.95 -13.12
N LEU A 348 2.95 -19.66 -13.32
CA LEU A 348 2.74 -19.08 -14.65
C LEU A 348 4.04 -19.06 -15.49
N ASN A 349 5.20 -18.90 -14.85
CA ASN A 349 6.50 -18.91 -15.52
C ASN A 349 6.95 -20.33 -15.91
N ASP A 350 6.60 -21.36 -15.15
CA ASP A 350 6.97 -22.76 -15.48
C ASP A 350 6.22 -23.28 -16.73
N GLN A 351 5.04 -22.73 -17.02
CA GLN A 351 4.24 -23.03 -18.23
C GLN A 351 4.66 -22.19 -19.45
N SER A 352 5.73 -21.39 -19.34
CA SER A 352 6.15 -20.43 -20.36
C SER A 352 6.49 -21.06 -21.72
N SER A 353 6.94 -22.32 -21.77
CA SER A 353 7.17 -23.02 -23.04
C SER A 353 5.87 -23.33 -23.81
N VAL A 354 4.76 -23.61 -23.11
CA VAL A 354 3.44 -23.84 -23.72
C VAL A 354 2.74 -22.50 -24.03
N PHE A 355 2.89 -21.52 -23.15
CA PHE A 355 2.34 -20.17 -23.33
C PHE A 355 3.02 -19.39 -24.46
N GLU A 356 4.34 -19.46 -24.60
CA GLU A 356 5.05 -18.80 -25.71
C GLU A 356 4.69 -19.43 -27.06
N ILE A 357 4.63 -20.75 -27.17
CA ILE A 357 4.32 -21.44 -28.44
C ILE A 357 2.87 -21.14 -28.89
N PHE A 358 1.91 -21.07 -27.96
CA PHE A 358 0.50 -20.80 -28.30
C PHE A 358 0.22 -19.31 -28.57
N ILE A 359 0.85 -18.39 -27.83
CA ILE A 359 0.76 -16.93 -28.05
C ILE A 359 1.44 -16.55 -29.38
N PHE A 360 2.55 -17.19 -29.74
CA PHE A 360 3.24 -16.96 -30.99
C PHE A 360 2.38 -17.35 -32.21
N TYR A 361 1.66 -18.48 -32.13
CA TYR A 361 0.79 -18.97 -33.22
C TYR A 361 -0.52 -18.19 -33.37
N LEU A 362 -1.10 -17.63 -32.30
CA LEU A 362 -2.37 -16.90 -32.36
C LEU A 362 -2.22 -15.38 -32.52
N PHE A 363 -1.12 -14.77 -32.07
CA PHE A 363 -1.01 -13.30 -31.99
C PHE A 363 0.22 -12.65 -32.62
N GLY A 364 1.25 -13.40 -33.02
CA GLY A 364 2.42 -12.83 -33.71
C GLY A 364 3.04 -11.61 -33.00
N VAL A 365 2.96 -11.54 -31.67
CA VAL A 365 3.50 -10.47 -30.83
C VAL A 365 3.86 -11.05 -29.46
N ASN A 366 5.13 -10.90 -29.06
CA ASN A 366 5.65 -11.32 -27.74
C ASN A 366 4.84 -10.67 -26.60
N PHE A 367 4.20 -11.49 -25.78
CA PHE A 367 3.40 -11.07 -24.63
C PHE A 367 4.20 -11.17 -23.32
N THR A 368 5.45 -10.71 -23.32
CA THR A 368 6.23 -10.50 -22.10
C THR A 368 6.09 -9.08 -21.54
N ASP A 369 5.42 -8.17 -22.25
CA ASP A 369 5.30 -6.76 -21.86
C ASP A 369 4.09 -6.41 -20.96
N ASN A 370 3.19 -7.35 -20.65
CA ASN A 370 1.91 -7.04 -19.99
C ASN A 370 1.66 -7.67 -18.60
N LEU A 371 2.64 -8.34 -17.99
CA LEU A 371 2.56 -8.77 -16.58
C LEU A 371 3.14 -7.72 -15.61
N ILE A 372 3.06 -6.47 -16.01
CA ILE A 372 3.43 -5.32 -15.20
C ILE A 372 2.17 -4.49 -14.98
N LEU A 373 1.37 -4.86 -13.97
CA LEU A 373 0.54 -3.88 -13.25
C LEU A 373 1.49 -2.92 -12.50
N LYS A 374 2.20 -2.06 -13.22
CA LYS A 374 2.92 -0.92 -12.63
C LYS A 374 1.96 0.25 -12.69
N ASP A 375 1.51 0.65 -11.51
CA ASP A 375 0.88 1.91 -11.14
C ASP A 375 0.69 2.87 -12.31
N GLY A 376 -0.55 3.29 -12.60
CA GLY A 376 -0.84 4.44 -13.46
C GLY A 376 -0.26 5.77 -12.94
N LEU A 377 0.67 5.73 -11.98
CA LEU A 377 1.38 6.83 -11.37
C LEU A 377 2.75 6.96 -12.02
N ARG A 378 3.06 8.20 -12.41
CA ARG A 378 4.35 8.64 -12.94
C ARG A 378 5.52 8.07 -12.11
N LYS A 379 6.40 7.30 -12.74
CA LYS A 379 7.51 6.59 -12.05
C LYS A 379 8.63 7.51 -11.59
N GLY A 380 8.74 8.71 -12.17
CA GLY A 380 9.68 9.73 -11.70
C GLY A 380 9.76 10.96 -12.58
N ALA A 381 10.51 11.96 -12.12
CA ALA A 381 10.87 13.10 -12.96
C ALA A 381 12.13 12.78 -13.77
N ALA A 382 11.98 12.66 -15.09
CA ALA A 382 13.12 12.58 -16.00
C ALA A 382 13.89 13.90 -15.97
N LYS A 383 15.05 13.95 -15.31
CA LYS A 383 15.87 15.15 -15.15
C LYS A 383 17.34 14.76 -15.12
N LEU A 384 18.21 15.61 -15.67
CA LEU A 384 19.65 15.50 -15.46
C LEU A 384 20.01 15.65 -13.98
N ARG A 385 21.24 15.33 -13.60
CA ARG A 385 21.75 15.56 -12.25
C ARG A 385 21.70 17.04 -11.86
N PRO A 386 21.51 17.38 -10.56
CA PRO A 386 21.81 18.73 -10.09
C PRO A 386 23.27 19.05 -10.41
N LEU A 387 23.52 20.24 -10.93
CA LEU A 387 24.87 20.69 -11.25
C LEU A 387 25.65 20.92 -9.95
N ASP A 388 26.72 20.16 -9.73
CA ASP A 388 27.58 20.26 -8.56
C ASP A 388 29.05 20.50 -8.94
N TYR A 389 29.92 20.62 -7.93
CA TYR A 389 31.35 20.87 -8.12
C TYR A 389 32.02 19.78 -9.00
N ALA A 390 31.65 18.52 -8.80
CA ALA A 390 32.20 17.38 -9.54
C ALA A 390 31.89 17.47 -11.04
N GLU A 391 30.65 17.81 -11.41
CA GLU A 391 30.28 17.97 -12.83
C GLU A 391 30.86 19.23 -13.48
N ARG A 392 31.06 20.31 -12.71
CA ARG A 392 31.66 21.56 -13.22
C ARG A 392 33.14 21.42 -13.59
N HIS A 393 33.91 20.72 -12.76
CA HIS A 393 35.38 20.63 -12.90
C HIS A 393 35.88 19.28 -13.41
N GLY A 394 35.09 18.22 -13.28
CA GLY A 394 35.47 16.85 -13.63
C GLY A 394 34.33 16.07 -14.25
N TYR A 395 34.16 14.84 -13.78
CA TYR A 395 33.02 13.99 -14.11
C TYR A 395 32.64 13.13 -12.90
N ILE A 396 31.39 12.69 -12.89
CA ILE A 396 30.89 11.69 -11.96
C ILE A 396 30.41 10.46 -12.73
N ARG A 397 30.78 9.29 -12.24
CA ARG A 397 30.41 8.00 -12.84
C ARG A 397 29.10 7.49 -12.22
N GLY A 398 28.14 7.15 -13.06
CA GLY A 398 26.91 6.46 -12.73
C GLY A 398 26.83 5.09 -13.40
N ILE A 399 26.08 4.16 -12.80
CA ILE A 399 25.77 2.84 -13.36
C ILE A 399 24.29 2.76 -13.69
N VAL A 400 23.94 2.37 -14.91
CA VAL A 400 22.56 2.09 -15.29
C VAL A 400 22.10 0.81 -14.58
N LYS A 401 21.16 0.92 -13.66
CA LYS A 401 20.64 -0.23 -12.91
C LYS A 401 19.47 -0.90 -13.61
N GLU A 402 18.57 -0.10 -14.17
CA GLU A 402 17.33 -0.58 -14.79
C GLU A 402 16.88 0.42 -15.86
N ILE A 403 16.27 -0.08 -16.93
CA ILE A 403 15.53 0.73 -17.91
C ILE A 403 14.04 0.46 -17.68
N ILE A 404 13.30 1.52 -17.40
CA ILE A 404 11.93 1.50 -16.91
C ILE A 404 11.01 2.15 -17.94
N HIS A 405 9.87 1.51 -18.20
CA HIS A 405 8.77 2.14 -18.92
C HIS A 405 7.98 3.08 -17.98
N ASP A 406 7.83 4.36 -18.35
CA ASP A 406 7.06 5.37 -17.59
C ASP A 406 5.70 5.59 -18.26
N PRO A 407 4.58 5.14 -17.65
CA PRO A 407 3.24 5.34 -18.19
C PRO A 407 2.97 6.83 -18.44
N GLY A 408 2.67 7.18 -19.69
CA GLY A 408 2.43 8.57 -20.12
C GLY A 408 3.61 9.27 -20.79
N ARG A 409 4.82 8.69 -20.77
CA ARG A 409 5.96 9.14 -21.58
C ARG A 409 6.19 8.20 -22.76
N GLY A 410 6.51 8.76 -23.93
CA GLY A 410 6.88 7.95 -25.10
C GLY A 410 8.29 7.36 -25.03
N ALA A 411 9.19 8.03 -24.30
CA ALA A 411 10.57 7.64 -24.12
C ALA A 411 10.76 6.82 -22.82
N PRO A 412 11.51 5.71 -22.86
CA PRO A 412 11.86 4.96 -21.66
C PRO A 412 12.80 5.77 -20.75
N LEU A 413 12.80 5.42 -19.46
CA LEU A 413 13.62 6.06 -18.45
C LEU A 413 14.73 5.14 -17.98
N ALA A 414 15.91 5.66 -17.75
CA ALA A 414 17.02 4.92 -17.16
C ALA A 414 17.15 5.29 -15.68
N LYS A 415 17.13 4.30 -14.79
CA LYS A 415 17.44 4.48 -13.36
C LYS A 415 18.95 4.32 -13.18
N VAL A 416 19.63 5.44 -12.99
CA VAL A 416 21.09 5.53 -12.88
C VAL A 416 21.47 5.72 -11.42
N GLN A 417 22.38 4.88 -10.94
CA GLN A 417 22.93 4.96 -9.58
C GLN A 417 24.26 5.71 -9.61
N PHE A 418 24.34 6.80 -8.84
CA PHE A 418 25.56 7.56 -8.61
C PHE A 418 26.04 7.37 -7.16
N ARG A 419 27.35 7.43 -6.94
CA ARG A 419 27.91 7.63 -5.59
C ARG A 419 27.86 9.11 -5.27
N ASP A 420 27.38 9.48 -4.08
CA ASP A 420 27.35 10.87 -3.65
C ASP A 420 28.80 11.39 -3.43
N PRO A 421 29.20 12.51 -4.04
CA PRO A 421 30.56 13.02 -3.92
C PRO A 421 30.91 13.58 -2.54
N TYR A 422 29.90 13.94 -1.71
CA TYR A 422 30.13 14.56 -0.40
C TYR A 422 29.80 13.65 0.78
N ARG A 423 28.95 12.64 0.58
CA ARG A 423 28.48 11.73 1.64
C ARG A 423 28.66 10.29 1.21
N TYR A 424 28.84 9.37 2.15
CA TYR A 424 28.87 7.93 1.87
C TYR A 424 27.44 7.38 1.63
N LYS A 425 26.81 7.82 0.53
CA LYS A 425 25.45 7.42 0.14
C LYS A 425 25.36 7.15 -1.36
N LEU A 426 24.43 6.28 -1.74
CA LEU A 426 24.08 6.01 -3.13
C LEU A 426 22.86 6.87 -3.50
N ARG A 427 22.92 7.60 -4.62
CA ARG A 427 21.81 8.40 -5.13
C ARG A 427 21.31 7.81 -6.45
N PHE A 428 20.00 7.52 -6.50
CA PHE A 428 19.33 7.10 -7.72
C PHE A 428 18.75 8.31 -8.45
N GLN A 429 18.96 8.38 -9.76
CA GLN A 429 18.39 9.41 -10.61
C GLN A 429 17.78 8.81 -11.86
N THR A 430 16.70 9.45 -12.32
CA THR A 430 15.92 8.97 -13.45
C THR A 430 16.22 9.84 -14.66
N PHE A 431 16.94 9.27 -15.63
CA PHE A 431 17.35 9.95 -16.86
C PHE A 431 16.45 9.51 -18.02
N ILE A 432 16.43 10.30 -19.09
CA ILE A 432 15.85 9.85 -20.37
C ILE A 432 16.83 8.86 -20.98
N ALA A 433 16.36 7.66 -21.34
CA ALA A 433 17.22 6.68 -21.96
C ALA A 433 17.51 7.08 -23.42
N THR A 434 18.79 7.02 -23.79
CA THR A 434 19.23 7.16 -25.17
C THR A 434 19.16 5.83 -25.89
N GLU A 435 19.06 5.87 -27.21
CA GLU A 435 19.19 4.68 -28.04
C GLU A 435 20.57 4.02 -27.82
N GLY A 436 20.61 2.70 -27.72
CA GLY A 436 21.82 1.94 -27.40
C GLY A 436 22.21 1.90 -25.91
N LEU A 437 21.46 2.56 -25.02
CA LEU A 437 21.69 2.46 -23.57
C LEU A 437 21.22 1.09 -23.04
N HIS A 438 22.06 0.40 -22.28
CA HIS A 438 21.73 -0.90 -21.67
C HIS A 438 22.02 -0.95 -20.17
N THR A 439 21.46 -1.95 -19.48
CA THR A 439 21.71 -2.18 -18.06
C THR A 439 23.17 -2.57 -17.81
N GLY A 440 23.73 -2.10 -16.69
CA GLY A 440 25.14 -2.28 -16.35
C GLY A 440 26.10 -1.26 -17.00
N GLN A 441 25.66 -0.51 -18.00
CA GLN A 441 26.50 0.49 -18.66
C GLN A 441 26.89 1.64 -17.71
N PHE A 442 28.13 2.13 -17.86
CA PHE A 442 28.60 3.32 -17.17
C PHE A 442 28.20 4.58 -17.93
N ILE A 443 27.63 5.55 -17.21
CA ILE A 443 27.34 6.89 -17.71
C ILE A 443 28.25 7.88 -16.99
N TYR A 444 28.90 8.75 -17.75
CA TYR A 444 29.74 9.82 -17.22
C TYR A 444 29.04 11.17 -17.41
N CYS A 445 28.89 11.91 -16.31
CA CYS A 445 28.30 13.24 -16.31
C CYS A 445 29.36 14.27 -15.89
N GLY A 446 29.62 15.28 -16.72
CA GLY A 446 30.50 16.40 -16.38
C GLY A 446 31.34 16.90 -17.56
N ARG A 447 32.09 17.97 -17.33
CA ARG A 447 32.92 18.64 -18.37
C ARG A 447 34.02 17.75 -18.95
N LYS A 448 34.57 16.83 -18.17
CA LYS A 448 35.65 15.91 -18.60
C LYS A 448 35.15 14.52 -19.03
N ALA A 449 33.84 14.35 -19.21
CA ALA A 449 33.29 13.08 -19.68
C ALA A 449 33.67 12.84 -21.15
N THR A 450 33.73 11.57 -21.56
CA THR A 450 34.02 11.19 -22.96
C THR A 450 32.80 11.39 -23.85
N LEU A 451 33.02 11.63 -25.14
CA LEU A 451 31.97 11.76 -26.16
C LEU A 451 31.40 10.38 -26.54
N THR A 452 30.66 9.75 -25.62
CA THR A 452 29.95 8.49 -25.88
C THR A 452 28.45 8.65 -25.65
N VAL A 453 27.66 7.84 -26.36
CA VAL A 453 26.19 7.87 -26.24
C VAL A 453 25.77 7.62 -24.79
N GLY A 454 24.82 8.43 -24.30
CA GLY A 454 24.32 8.39 -22.92
C GLY A 454 25.08 9.28 -21.94
N ASN A 455 26.30 9.73 -22.24
CA ASN A 455 27.05 10.65 -21.38
C ASN A 455 26.45 12.07 -21.43
N VAL A 456 26.72 12.83 -20.37
CA VAL A 456 26.21 14.21 -20.20
C VAL A 456 27.39 15.17 -20.14
N LEU A 457 27.49 16.07 -21.11
CA LEU A 457 28.56 17.08 -21.18
C LEU A 457 27.94 18.49 -21.40
N PRO A 458 28.69 19.56 -21.13
CA PRO A 458 28.38 20.89 -21.63
C PRO A 458 28.31 20.91 -23.17
N VAL A 459 27.34 21.63 -23.74
CA VAL A 459 27.15 21.67 -25.20
C VAL A 459 28.36 22.29 -25.90
N GLY A 460 29.03 23.27 -25.28
CA GLY A 460 30.22 23.91 -25.85
C GLY A 460 31.49 23.07 -25.87
N SER A 461 31.53 21.91 -25.19
CA SER A 461 32.66 20.98 -25.28
C SER A 461 32.45 19.86 -26.30
N MET A 462 31.25 19.76 -26.87
CA MET A 462 30.94 18.80 -27.91
C MET A 462 31.24 19.40 -29.29
N PRO A 463 31.76 18.63 -30.26
CA PRO A 463 32.01 19.15 -31.59
C PRO A 463 30.72 19.46 -32.35
N GLU A 464 30.82 20.33 -33.35
CA GLU A 464 29.73 20.65 -34.27
C GLU A 464 29.24 19.38 -34.99
N GLY A 465 27.93 19.30 -35.25
CA GLY A 465 27.30 18.10 -35.81
C GLY A 465 26.94 17.03 -34.77
N THR A 466 27.37 17.15 -33.51
CA THR A 466 27.00 16.17 -32.47
C THR A 466 25.49 16.13 -32.25
N ILE A 467 24.96 14.91 -32.20
CA ILE A 467 23.56 14.62 -31.92
C ILE A 467 23.37 14.57 -30.40
N ILE A 468 22.44 15.38 -29.90
CA ILE A 468 22.18 15.55 -28.47
C ILE A 468 20.69 15.46 -28.16
N CYS A 469 20.35 15.05 -26.94
CA CYS A 469 18.99 15.05 -26.41
C CYS A 469 18.95 15.52 -24.96
N ASN A 470 17.74 15.75 -24.45
CA ASN A 470 17.50 16.24 -23.09
C ASN A 470 18.33 17.49 -22.73
N VAL A 471 18.36 18.45 -23.64
CA VAL A 471 19.21 19.65 -23.59
C VAL A 471 18.66 20.66 -22.59
N GLU A 472 19.53 21.27 -21.80
CA GLU A 472 19.18 22.41 -20.93
C GLU A 472 18.97 23.68 -21.77
N GLU A 473 17.84 24.37 -21.57
CA GLU A 473 17.59 25.69 -22.16
C GLU A 473 18.30 26.78 -21.36
N LYS A 474 18.23 26.67 -20.03
CA LYS A 474 18.98 27.48 -19.07
C LYS A 474 19.85 26.56 -18.23
N ILE A 475 21.04 27.04 -17.87
CA ILE A 475 21.97 26.28 -17.03
C ILE A 475 21.24 25.86 -15.74
N GLY A 476 21.20 24.55 -15.48
CA GLY A 476 20.60 24.01 -14.26
C GLY A 476 19.09 23.78 -14.30
N ASP A 477 18.42 23.95 -15.46
CA ASP A 477 17.02 23.54 -15.63
C ASP A 477 16.83 22.01 -15.70
N ARG A 478 17.95 21.26 -15.79
CA ARG A 478 18.04 19.80 -15.76
C ARG A 478 17.33 19.11 -16.94
N GLY A 479 17.19 19.81 -18.07
CA GLY A 479 16.73 19.26 -19.34
C GLY A 479 15.32 19.73 -19.71
N ALA A 480 15.24 20.55 -20.75
CA ALA A 480 14.00 21.16 -21.24
C ALA A 480 13.69 20.79 -22.70
N LEU A 481 14.71 20.69 -23.56
CA LEU A 481 14.57 20.57 -25.01
C LEU A 481 14.90 19.14 -25.50
N ALA A 482 14.33 18.76 -26.65
CA ALA A 482 14.58 17.46 -27.31
C ALA A 482 14.43 16.25 -26.38
N ARG A 483 13.24 16.11 -25.76
CA ARG A 483 12.94 15.09 -24.73
C ARG A 483 11.97 13.99 -25.15
N ALA A 484 11.40 14.10 -26.34
CA ALA A 484 10.41 13.15 -26.85
C ALA A 484 11.11 11.94 -27.50
N SER A 485 10.43 10.80 -27.52
CA SER A 485 10.93 9.57 -28.17
C SER A 485 11.31 9.81 -29.62
N GLY A 486 12.51 9.40 -30.03
CA GLY A 486 13.04 9.59 -31.38
C GLY A 486 13.52 11.00 -31.71
N ASN A 487 13.31 11.98 -30.83
CA ASN A 487 13.76 13.34 -31.08
C ASN A 487 15.21 13.53 -30.64
N TYR A 488 15.91 14.40 -31.36
CA TYR A 488 17.24 14.87 -31.05
C TYR A 488 17.41 16.32 -31.52
N ALA A 489 18.42 17.00 -31.00
CA ALA A 489 18.91 18.27 -31.50
C ALA A 489 20.33 18.08 -32.04
N THR A 490 20.73 18.97 -32.93
CA THR A 490 22.08 18.93 -33.53
C THR A 490 22.79 20.23 -33.22
N ILE A 491 24.05 20.14 -32.80
CA ILE A 491 24.89 21.32 -32.62
C ILE A 491 25.28 21.86 -34.00
N ILE A 492 24.93 23.12 -34.28
CA ILE A 492 25.25 23.75 -35.56
C ILE A 492 26.60 24.43 -35.49
N GLY A 493 26.83 25.20 -34.42
CA GLY A 493 28.09 25.88 -34.25
C GLY A 493 28.22 26.63 -32.94
N HIS A 494 29.47 26.87 -32.56
CA HIS A 494 29.83 27.54 -31.31
C HIS A 494 30.29 28.98 -31.59
N ASN A 495 29.74 29.93 -30.83
CA ASN A 495 30.29 31.27 -30.76
C ASN A 495 31.08 31.38 -29.46
N HIS A 496 32.41 31.26 -29.57
CA HIS A 496 33.31 31.29 -28.42
C HIS A 496 33.35 32.68 -27.76
N ASP A 497 33.22 33.75 -28.54
CA ASP A 497 33.28 35.13 -28.04
C ASP A 497 32.11 35.47 -27.12
N GLU A 498 30.91 34.99 -27.47
CA GLU A 498 29.69 35.21 -26.66
C GLU A 498 29.42 34.10 -25.64
N GLY A 499 30.20 33.02 -25.63
CA GLY A 499 29.94 31.84 -24.80
C GLY A 499 28.58 31.19 -25.09
N LYS A 500 28.13 31.24 -26.35
CA LYS A 500 26.83 30.72 -26.79
C LYS A 500 26.99 29.68 -27.89
N THR A 501 26.12 28.68 -27.88
CA THR A 501 26.08 27.62 -28.89
C THR A 501 24.73 27.65 -29.61
N ARG A 502 24.75 27.53 -30.94
CA ARG A 502 23.53 27.41 -31.76
C ARG A 502 23.20 25.93 -31.96
N ILE A 503 21.97 25.56 -31.62
CA ILE A 503 21.44 24.21 -31.81
C ILE A 503 20.26 24.24 -32.80
N LYS A 504 20.14 23.18 -33.60
CA LYS A 504 18.98 22.88 -34.43
C LYS A 504 18.05 21.98 -33.66
N LEU A 505 16.81 22.43 -33.42
CA LEU A 505 15.78 21.64 -32.77
C LEU A 505 15.14 20.63 -33.74
N PRO A 506 14.45 19.58 -33.25
CA PRO A 506 13.72 18.64 -34.10
C PRO A 506 12.68 19.30 -35.00
N SER A 507 12.16 20.47 -34.62
CA SER A 507 11.24 21.27 -35.43
C SER A 507 11.89 22.00 -36.61
N GLY A 508 13.22 21.92 -36.75
CA GLY A 508 14.01 22.69 -37.71
C GLY A 508 14.36 24.11 -37.24
N ALA A 509 13.74 24.59 -36.16
CA ALA A 509 14.04 25.90 -35.59
C ALA A 509 15.47 25.95 -35.02
N LYS A 510 16.19 27.05 -35.29
CA LYS A 510 17.51 27.32 -34.72
C LYS A 510 17.32 28.05 -33.39
N LYS A 511 17.93 27.56 -32.32
CA LYS A 511 17.90 28.18 -30.99
C LYS A 511 19.32 28.41 -30.48
N VAL A 512 19.54 29.54 -29.82
CA VAL A 512 20.81 29.87 -29.20
C VAL A 512 20.72 29.56 -27.70
N ILE A 513 21.66 28.79 -27.18
CA ILE A 513 21.76 28.42 -25.76
C ILE A 513 23.15 28.75 -25.22
N ASN A 514 23.31 28.81 -23.90
CA ASN A 514 24.62 29.02 -23.29
C ASN A 514 25.52 27.80 -23.52
N SER A 515 26.79 27.99 -23.87
CA SER A 515 27.76 26.91 -24.10
C SER A 515 28.01 26.03 -22.86
N SER A 516 27.77 26.55 -21.66
CA SER A 516 27.86 25.80 -20.40
C SER A 516 26.61 24.98 -20.07
N ALA A 517 25.52 25.12 -20.83
CA ALA A 517 24.32 24.28 -20.68
C ALA A 517 24.68 22.82 -20.96
N ARG A 518 24.02 21.88 -20.28
CA ARG A 518 24.31 20.44 -20.44
C ARG A 518 23.36 19.77 -21.42
N ALA A 519 23.84 18.72 -22.06
CA ALA A 519 23.03 17.84 -22.88
C ALA A 519 23.50 16.39 -22.76
N THR A 520 22.59 15.45 -22.99
CA THR A 520 22.92 14.03 -23.14
C THR A 520 23.28 13.75 -24.59
N ILE A 521 24.34 13.00 -24.84
CA ILE A 521 24.75 12.63 -26.21
C ILE A 521 23.86 11.50 -26.72
N GLY A 522 23.33 11.66 -27.92
CA GLY A 522 22.54 10.65 -28.64
C GLY A 522 21.07 11.03 -28.84
N ILE A 523 20.34 10.08 -29.40
CA ILE A 523 18.91 10.18 -29.72
C ILE A 523 18.10 9.59 -28.57
N VAL A 524 16.93 10.16 -28.28
CA VAL A 524 16.01 9.58 -27.29
C VAL A 524 15.47 8.25 -27.79
N ALA A 525 15.57 7.19 -26.97
CA ALA A 525 15.08 5.86 -27.31
C ALA A 525 13.57 5.84 -27.60
N GLY A 526 13.14 4.81 -28.34
CA GLY A 526 11.72 4.61 -28.70
C GLY A 526 11.27 5.36 -29.96
N GLY A 527 12.19 5.72 -30.85
CA GLY A 527 11.89 6.40 -32.12
C GLY A 527 10.97 5.60 -33.04
N GLY A 528 11.20 4.29 -33.20
CA GLY A 528 10.43 3.44 -34.11
C GLY A 528 8.95 3.23 -33.75
N ARG A 529 8.47 3.84 -32.65
CA ARG A 529 7.07 3.77 -32.23
C ARG A 529 6.12 4.44 -33.23
N ILE A 530 6.61 5.35 -34.06
CA ILE A 530 5.83 6.02 -35.10
C ILE A 530 5.90 5.30 -36.46
N ASP A 531 6.85 4.40 -36.65
CA ASP A 531 7.07 3.72 -37.94
C ASP A 531 5.93 2.76 -38.29
N LYS A 532 5.23 2.23 -37.28
CA LYS A 532 4.04 1.42 -37.47
C LYS A 532 2.83 2.31 -37.82
N PRO A 533 2.29 2.29 -39.06
CA PRO A 533 1.17 3.12 -39.44
C PRO A 533 -0.09 2.74 -38.65
N LEU A 534 -0.89 3.75 -38.27
CA LEU A 534 -2.19 3.55 -37.64
C LEU A 534 -3.23 3.19 -38.72
N LEU A 535 -3.41 1.89 -38.98
CA LEU A 535 -4.27 1.37 -40.05
C LEU A 535 -5.78 1.71 -39.88
N LYS A 536 -6.28 1.83 -38.64
CA LYS A 536 -7.72 2.05 -38.35
C LYS A 536 -7.91 3.17 -37.33
N ALA A 537 -8.95 4.00 -37.52
CA ALA A 537 -9.31 5.10 -36.62
C ALA A 537 -9.61 4.64 -35.18
N GLY A 538 -10.19 3.46 -34.98
CA GLY A 538 -10.42 2.89 -33.64
C GLY A 538 -9.14 2.68 -32.84
N ARG A 539 -8.04 2.25 -33.48
CA ARG A 539 -6.74 2.12 -32.80
C ARG A 539 -6.17 3.47 -32.37
N ALA A 540 -6.46 4.53 -33.13
CA ALA A 540 -6.10 5.89 -32.74
C ALA A 540 -6.92 6.34 -31.51
N TYR A 541 -8.23 6.06 -31.46
CA TYR A 541 -9.08 6.33 -30.30
C TYR A 541 -8.50 5.73 -29.01
N HIS A 542 -8.21 4.41 -29.00
CA HIS A 542 -7.63 3.77 -27.82
C HIS A 542 -6.22 4.31 -27.49
N LYS A 543 -5.36 4.56 -28.50
CA LYS A 543 -4.01 5.12 -28.29
C LYS A 543 -4.01 6.48 -27.61
N TYR A 544 -5.00 7.32 -27.92
CA TYR A 544 -5.08 8.66 -27.35
C TYR A 544 -5.97 8.75 -26.10
N ARG A 545 -6.95 7.86 -25.91
CA ARG A 545 -7.79 7.78 -24.70
C ARG A 545 -6.98 7.67 -23.41
N VAL A 546 -5.86 6.94 -23.45
CA VAL A 546 -4.97 6.73 -22.29
C VAL A 546 -4.06 7.94 -22.03
N LYS A 547 -3.96 8.88 -22.98
CA LYS A 547 -3.17 10.09 -22.82
C LYS A 547 -4.06 11.23 -22.34
N ARG A 548 -3.53 12.10 -21.46
CA ARG A 548 -4.21 13.33 -21.04
C ARG A 548 -4.64 14.22 -22.22
N ASN A 549 -4.02 14.07 -23.38
CA ASN A 549 -4.38 14.85 -24.56
C ASN A 549 -5.71 14.37 -25.12
N CYS A 550 -6.75 15.20 -24.99
CA CYS A 550 -8.05 14.95 -25.60
C CYS A 550 -7.88 14.75 -27.12
N TRP A 551 -8.23 13.56 -27.60
CA TRP A 551 -8.34 13.20 -29.00
C TRP A 551 -9.64 12.40 -29.17
N PRO A 552 -10.37 12.57 -30.29
CA PRO A 552 -10.05 13.44 -31.41
C PRO A 552 -10.23 14.92 -31.07
N LYS A 553 -9.31 15.78 -31.54
CA LYS A 553 -9.55 17.22 -31.60
C LYS A 553 -10.17 17.51 -32.95
N THR A 554 -11.47 17.69 -33.00
CA THR A 554 -12.15 18.21 -34.18
C THR A 554 -11.74 19.67 -34.38
N ARG A 555 -11.56 20.08 -35.64
CA ARG A 555 -11.39 21.51 -35.95
C ARG A 555 -12.70 22.20 -35.59
N GLY A 556 -12.67 23.41 -35.03
CA GLY A 556 -13.89 24.14 -34.64
C GLY A 556 -14.92 24.29 -35.77
N VAL A 557 -14.47 24.38 -37.03
CA VAL A 557 -15.34 24.44 -38.22
C VAL A 557 -16.01 23.10 -38.56
N ALA A 558 -15.40 21.99 -38.13
CA ALA A 558 -15.93 20.65 -38.30
C ALA A 558 -16.78 20.18 -37.10
N MET A 559 -16.97 21.03 -36.08
CA MET A 559 -17.89 20.78 -34.97
C MET A 559 -19.31 21.22 -35.35
N ASN A 560 -20.32 20.73 -34.64
CA ASN A 560 -21.68 21.23 -34.80
C ASN A 560 -21.75 22.71 -34.40
N PRO A 561 -22.63 23.52 -35.03
CA PRO A 561 -22.84 24.93 -34.65
C PRO A 561 -23.16 25.14 -33.16
N VAL A 562 -23.78 24.15 -32.52
CA VAL A 562 -24.10 24.15 -31.08
C VAL A 562 -22.85 23.98 -30.21
N ASP A 563 -21.88 23.18 -30.66
CA ASP A 563 -20.68 22.83 -29.89
C ASP A 563 -19.54 23.85 -30.06
N HIS A 564 -19.56 24.65 -31.13
CA HIS A 564 -18.51 25.62 -31.42
C HIS A 564 -19.04 26.83 -32.22
N PRO A 565 -18.68 28.08 -31.87
CA PRO A 565 -19.19 29.28 -32.55
C PRO A 565 -18.91 29.35 -34.06
N HIS A 566 -17.80 28.75 -34.49
CA HIS A 566 -17.44 28.64 -35.91
C HIS A 566 -17.87 27.30 -36.55
N GLY A 567 -18.64 26.48 -35.82
CA GLY A 567 -19.11 25.16 -36.24
C GLY A 567 -20.17 25.24 -37.32
N GLY A 568 -20.31 24.19 -38.11
CA GLY A 568 -21.12 24.24 -39.33
C GLY A 568 -21.16 22.95 -40.11
N GLY A 569 -20.06 22.18 -40.12
CA GLY A 569 -19.95 20.85 -40.71
C GLY A 569 -20.07 20.78 -42.24
N ASN A 570 -21.10 21.42 -42.83
CA ASN A 570 -21.45 21.41 -44.24
C ASN A 570 -20.52 22.26 -45.11
N HIS A 571 -19.93 23.33 -44.58
CA HIS A 571 -18.92 24.10 -45.29
C HIS A 571 -17.68 24.33 -44.42
N GLN A 572 -16.50 23.99 -44.93
CA GLN A 572 -15.21 24.14 -44.22
C GLN A 572 -14.71 25.61 -44.19
N HIS A 573 -15.60 26.58 -43.98
CA HIS A 573 -15.25 27.99 -43.79
C HIS A 573 -16.15 28.61 -42.73
N ILE A 574 -15.66 29.63 -42.03
CA ILE A 574 -16.30 30.23 -40.84
C ILE A 574 -17.54 31.06 -41.21
N GLY A 575 -17.67 31.50 -42.47
CA GLY A 575 -18.80 32.33 -42.93
C GLY A 575 -18.81 33.77 -42.41
N HIS A 576 -18.04 34.08 -41.36
CA HIS A 576 -17.90 35.41 -40.78
C HIS A 576 -16.45 35.70 -40.33
N ALA A 577 -16.17 36.93 -39.89
CA ALA A 577 -14.86 37.32 -39.40
C ALA A 577 -14.45 36.48 -38.17
N SER A 578 -13.22 35.97 -38.16
CA SER A 578 -12.65 35.17 -37.06
C SER A 578 -12.01 36.01 -35.96
N THR A 579 -12.08 37.33 -36.05
CA THR A 579 -11.46 38.29 -35.13
C THR A 579 -12.42 38.65 -34.00
N VAL A 580 -11.95 38.57 -32.76
CA VAL A 580 -12.77 38.80 -31.55
C VAL A 580 -12.10 39.80 -30.61
N SER A 581 -12.88 40.62 -29.91
CA SER A 581 -12.37 41.58 -28.91
C SER A 581 -11.70 40.87 -27.73
N ARG A 582 -10.74 41.53 -27.09
CA ARG A 582 -10.08 41.05 -25.86
C ARG A 582 -11.06 40.92 -24.68
N GLU A 583 -12.12 41.73 -24.71
CA GLU A 583 -13.13 41.87 -23.65
C GLU A 583 -14.35 40.97 -23.84
N SER A 584 -14.44 40.24 -24.96
CA SER A 584 -15.55 39.30 -25.20
C SER A 584 -15.63 38.23 -24.11
N ALA A 585 -16.83 37.71 -23.85
CA ALA A 585 -17.04 36.68 -22.84
C ALA A 585 -16.22 35.40 -23.14
N PRO A 586 -15.82 34.60 -22.14
CA PRO A 586 -14.94 33.43 -22.33
C PRO A 586 -15.40 32.44 -23.41
N GLY A 587 -16.72 32.21 -23.56
CA GLY A 587 -17.29 31.34 -24.61
C GLY A 587 -17.24 31.91 -26.03
N GLN A 588 -17.03 33.22 -26.18
CA GLN A 588 -16.91 33.91 -27.47
C GLN A 588 -15.45 34.12 -27.91
N LYS A 589 -14.45 33.89 -27.03
CA LYS A 589 -13.02 34.08 -27.33
C LYS A 589 -12.46 32.95 -28.20
N VAL A 590 -12.95 32.87 -29.43
CA VAL A 590 -12.63 31.80 -30.38
C VAL A 590 -12.14 32.43 -31.68
N GLY A 591 -10.99 32.00 -32.21
CA GLY A 591 -10.34 32.61 -33.38
C GLY A 591 -9.18 33.54 -33.02
N LEU A 592 -9.00 34.61 -33.79
CA LEU A 592 -7.92 35.58 -33.61
C LEU A 592 -8.33 36.65 -32.59
N ILE A 593 -7.93 36.45 -31.33
CA ILE A 593 -8.25 37.37 -30.23
C ILE A 593 -7.39 38.63 -30.34
N ALA A 594 -8.04 39.80 -30.37
CA ALA A 594 -7.40 41.12 -30.48
C ALA A 594 -6.41 41.20 -31.65
N ALA A 595 -6.78 40.64 -32.80
CA ALA A 595 -5.96 40.69 -33.99
C ALA A 595 -5.68 42.15 -34.37
N ARG A 596 -4.40 42.52 -34.49
CA ARG A 596 -4.01 43.88 -34.92
C ARG A 596 -4.44 44.20 -36.36
N ARG A 597 -4.82 43.18 -37.15
CA ARG A 597 -5.23 43.29 -38.56
C ARG A 597 -6.19 42.14 -38.91
N SER A 598 -7.16 42.39 -39.80
CA SER A 598 -8.02 41.37 -40.40
C SER A 598 -7.53 41.01 -41.82
N GLY A 599 -7.41 39.71 -42.14
CA GLY A 599 -7.02 39.19 -43.47
C GLY A 599 -5.78 38.28 -43.52
N LEU A 600 -5.61 37.52 -44.61
CA LEU A 600 -4.41 36.70 -44.90
C LEU A 600 -3.23 37.59 -45.30
N LEU A 601 -2.02 37.24 -44.87
CA LEU A 601 -0.75 37.81 -45.37
C LEU A 601 -0.57 37.46 -46.86
N ARG A 602 -1.23 38.19 -47.76
CA ARG A 602 -0.81 38.30 -49.17
C ARG A 602 0.02 39.56 -49.32
N GLY A 603 1.33 39.39 -49.37
CA GLY A 603 2.29 40.48 -49.58
C GLY A 603 3.12 40.81 -48.34
N THR A 604 4.07 39.93 -47.99
CA THR A 604 5.29 40.39 -47.32
C THR A 604 6.23 40.84 -48.41
N ASN A 605 6.60 42.13 -48.44
CA ASN A 605 7.77 42.57 -49.21
C ASN A 605 8.96 41.73 -48.74
N LYS A 606 9.54 40.92 -49.65
CA LYS A 606 10.82 40.28 -49.40
C LYS A 606 11.81 41.40 -49.07
N VAL A 607 12.29 41.45 -47.84
CA VAL A 607 13.48 42.24 -47.51
C VAL A 607 14.58 41.70 -48.40
N LYS A 608 15.04 42.50 -49.37
CA LYS A 608 16.24 42.19 -50.13
C LYS A 608 17.36 42.02 -49.10
N THR A 609 17.94 40.82 -49.07
CA THR A 609 19.20 40.55 -48.38
C THR A 609 20.25 41.54 -48.88
N ALA A 610 20.75 42.36 -47.98
CA ALA A 610 22.01 43.09 -48.17
C ALA A 610 23.14 42.20 -47.67
#